data_AF-A0A7X2MVF0-F1
#
_entry.id   AF-A0A7X2MVF0-F1
#
_cell.length_a   1.000
_cell.length_b   1.000
_cell.length_c   1.000
_cell.angle_alpha   90.00
_cell.angle_beta   90.00
_cell.angle_gamma   90.00
#
_symmetry.space_group_name_H-M   'P 1'
#
loop_
_entity.id
_entity.type
_entity.pdbx_description
1 polymer ?
#
loop_
_entity_poly.entity_id
_entity_poly.type
_entity_poly.pdbx_seq_one_letter_code
_entity_poly.pdbx_strand_id
1 'polypeptide(L)'
;MTKISSIMAVLLVSVALLVDCIQFLVEWLDLTVIGVVFAFIINETLSLIAVLLFYIWLKFLNVSFVSTKRAISFFGSLGLELIPINVALPWWTVGMVLTISTVWLEEIIQRKTGFSVAINAHLAVGNPNPVSNFGEFTKNSKGFANNLGKLSPNPRGFTDLMKEGGKTPKERRAELNEGVVT
;
A
#
# COMPACT_ATOMS: atom_id res chain seq x y z
N MET A 1 0.97 -13.29 6.32
CA MET A 1 2.24 -12.83 6.94
C MET A 1 2.67 -11.57 6.21
N THR A 2 3.26 -10.60 6.89
CA THR A 2 3.83 -9.42 6.21
C THR A 2 5.07 -9.86 5.44
N LYS A 3 5.27 -9.35 4.22
CA LYS A 3 6.45 -9.68 3.38
C LYS A 3 7.73 -9.15 4.02
N ILE A 4 7.62 -8.00 4.69
CA ILE A 4 8.71 -7.39 5.45
C ILE A 4 8.34 -7.46 6.93
N SER A 5 9.12 -8.22 7.70
CA SER A 5 9.06 -8.20 9.17
C SER A 5 9.65 -6.90 9.71
N SER A 6 9.18 -6.44 10.87
CA SER A 6 9.69 -5.23 11.53
C SER A 6 11.21 -5.26 11.74
N ILE A 7 11.77 -6.42 12.07
CA ILE A 7 13.23 -6.58 12.22
C ILE A 7 13.97 -6.31 10.90
N MET A 8 13.43 -6.78 9.77
CA MET A 8 14.03 -6.57 8.46
C MET A 8 13.88 -5.14 7.99
N ALA A 9 12.77 -4.48 8.32
CA ALA A 9 12.60 -3.06 8.04
C ALA A 9 13.66 -2.22 8.77
N VAL A 10 13.90 -2.49 10.06
CA VAL A 10 14.93 -1.80 10.84
C VAL A 10 16.31 -2.05 10.24
N LEU A 11 16.64 -3.28 9.85
CA LEU A 11 17.92 -3.60 9.21
C LEU A 11 18.11 -2.87 7.88
N LEU A 12 17.10 -2.87 7.01
CA LEU A 12 17.14 -2.15 5.73
C LEU A 12 17.40 -0.66 5.92
N VAL A 13 16.68 -0.02 6.85
CA VAL A 13 16.85 1.40 7.17
C VAL A 13 18.22 1.67 7.78
N SER A 14 18.70 0.80 8.67
CA SER A 14 20.02 0.96 9.31
C SER A 14 21.16 0.87 8.30
N VAL A 15 21.07 -0.06 7.34
CA VAL A 15 22.06 -0.18 6.26
C VAL A 15 21.99 1.04 5.32
N ALA A 16 20.79 1.55 5.04
CA ALA A 16 20.63 2.76 4.23
C ALA A 16 21.29 3.98 4.90
N LEU A 17 21.07 4.14 6.21
CA LEU A 17 21.70 5.19 7.01
C LEU A 17 23.22 5.06 7.02
N LEU A 18 23.74 3.83 7.06
CA LEU A 18 25.19 3.58 7.01
C LEU A 18 25.77 4.01 5.65
N VAL A 19 25.09 3.70 4.54
CA VAL A 19 25.48 4.17 3.20
C VAL A 19 25.51 5.69 3.14
N ASP A 20 24.43 6.34 3.59
CA ASP A 20 24.35 7.81 3.64
C ASP A 20 25.51 8.41 4.48
N CYS A 21 25.83 7.81 5.63
CA CYS A 21 26.94 8.25 6.48
C CYS A 21 28.31 8.12 5.81
N ILE A 22 28.55 7.04 5.05
CA ILE A 22 29.80 6.85 4.33
C ILE A 22 29.93 7.89 3.21
N GLN A 23 28.87 8.10 2.41
CA GLN A 23 28.88 9.08 1.34
C GLN A 23 29.09 10.50 1.88
N PHE A 24 28.41 10.85 2.98
CA PHE A 24 28.64 12.11 3.68
C PHE A 24 30.10 12.26 4.16
N LEU A 25 30.70 11.21 4.70
CA LEU A 25 32.08 11.24 5.19
C LEU A 25 33.10 11.36 4.04
N VAL A 26 32.85 10.70 2.91
CA VAL A 26 33.67 10.85 1.69
C VAL A 26 33.62 12.28 1.18
N GLU A 27 32.42 12.87 1.11
CA GLU A 27 32.24 14.27 0.72
C GLU A 27 32.90 15.23 1.71
N TRP A 28 32.80 14.97 3.02
CA TRP A 28 33.37 15.84 4.05
C TRP A 28 34.90 15.81 4.09
N LEU A 29 35.53 14.67 3.76
CA LEU A 29 36.98 14.52 3.71
C LEU A 29 37.62 15.23 2.50
N ASP A 30 36.80 15.75 1.59
CA ASP A 30 37.26 16.34 0.36
C ASP A 30 37.68 17.81 0.54
N LEU A 31 38.97 18.01 0.83
CA LEU A 31 39.55 19.33 1.10
C LEU A 31 40.31 19.93 -0.10
N THR A 32 40.35 19.28 -1.27
CA THR A 32 41.17 19.73 -2.42
C THR A 32 40.51 19.49 -3.78
N VAL A 33 40.83 20.31 -4.80
CA VAL A 33 40.22 20.19 -6.16
C VAL A 33 40.43 18.82 -6.82
N ILE A 34 41.57 18.16 -6.55
CA ILE A 34 41.82 16.79 -7.03
C ILE A 34 40.96 15.77 -6.27
N GLY A 35 40.67 16.04 -4.99
CA GLY A 35 39.75 15.25 -4.19
C GLY A 35 38.32 15.32 -4.72
N VAL A 36 37.86 16.47 -5.26
CA VAL A 36 36.49 16.65 -5.80
C VAL A 36 36.11 15.65 -6.87
N VAL A 37 36.98 15.45 -7.85
CA VAL A 37 36.70 14.47 -8.92
C VAL A 37 36.69 13.04 -8.36
N PHE A 38 37.57 12.76 -7.39
CA PHE A 38 37.69 11.43 -6.81
C PHE A 38 36.54 11.09 -5.85
N ALA A 39 36.14 12.04 -5.00
CA ALA A 39 35.00 11.96 -4.11
C ALA A 39 33.70 11.75 -4.90
N PHE A 40 33.54 12.50 -6.01
CA PHE A 40 32.41 12.31 -6.93
C PHE A 40 32.35 10.86 -7.45
N ILE A 41 33.45 10.32 -7.99
CA ILE A 41 33.48 8.94 -8.51
C ILE A 41 33.16 7.92 -7.42
N ILE A 42 33.70 8.09 -6.22
CA ILE A 42 33.43 7.18 -5.09
C ILE A 42 31.96 7.25 -4.68
N ASN A 43 31.40 8.45 -4.53
CA ASN A 43 30.01 8.64 -4.12
C ASN A 43 29.04 8.01 -5.11
N GLU A 44 29.22 8.23 -6.40
CA GLU A 44 28.41 7.61 -7.47
C GLU A 44 28.56 6.08 -7.50
N THR A 45 29.78 5.58 -7.25
CA THR A 45 30.02 4.13 -7.18
C THR A 45 29.32 3.51 -5.97
N LEU A 46 29.36 4.17 -4.81
CA LEU A 46 28.65 3.75 -3.60
C LEU A 46 27.13 3.75 -3.84
N SER A 47 26.60 4.76 -4.50
CA SER A 47 25.19 4.84 -4.91
C SER A 47 24.79 3.63 -5.76
N LEU A 48 25.58 3.30 -6.79
CA LEU A 48 25.31 2.16 -7.66
C LEU A 48 25.35 0.82 -6.91
N ILE A 49 26.31 0.66 -5.99
CA ILE A 49 26.40 -0.52 -5.11
C ILE A 49 25.18 -0.59 -4.19
N ALA A 50 24.74 0.53 -3.61
CA ALA A 50 23.58 0.61 -2.74
C ALA A 50 22.29 0.19 -3.46
N VAL A 51 22.07 0.69 -4.68
CA VAL A 51 20.95 0.25 -5.55
C VAL A 51 20.95 -1.26 -5.69
N LEU A 52 22.09 -1.83 -6.09
CA LEU A 52 22.18 -3.25 -6.37
C LEU A 52 21.94 -4.07 -5.08
N LEU A 53 22.54 -3.65 -3.97
CA LEU A 53 22.38 -4.27 -2.66
C LEU A 53 20.90 -4.28 -2.23
N PHE A 54 20.24 -3.12 -2.22
CA PHE A 54 18.84 -3.03 -1.82
C PHE A 54 17.90 -3.71 -2.82
N TYR A 55 18.20 -3.63 -4.12
CA TYR A 55 17.42 -4.33 -5.14
C TYR A 55 17.45 -5.84 -4.91
N ILE A 56 18.65 -6.42 -4.73
CA ILE A 56 18.82 -7.85 -4.44
C ILE A 56 18.12 -8.23 -3.13
N TRP A 57 18.29 -7.42 -2.08
CA TRP A 57 17.66 -7.67 -0.78
C TRP A 57 16.14 -7.68 -0.88
N LEU A 58 15.55 -6.67 -1.52
CA LEU A 58 14.10 -6.59 -1.72
C LEU A 58 13.58 -7.72 -2.61
N LYS A 59 14.36 -8.18 -3.58
CA LYS A 59 14.03 -9.38 -4.37
C LYS A 59 14.00 -10.66 -3.54
N PHE A 60 14.94 -10.85 -2.61
CA PHE A 60 14.89 -11.98 -1.67
C PHE A 60 13.65 -11.94 -0.77
N LEU A 61 13.15 -10.74 -0.45
CA LEU A 61 11.90 -10.55 0.28
C LEU A 61 10.64 -10.66 -0.60
N ASN A 62 10.79 -11.08 -1.88
CA ASN A 62 9.70 -11.16 -2.87
C ASN A 62 8.94 -9.83 -3.04
N VAL A 63 9.64 -8.70 -2.85
CA VAL A 63 9.10 -7.37 -3.10
C VAL A 63 9.29 -7.05 -4.58
N SER A 64 8.18 -6.94 -5.32
CA SER A 64 8.22 -6.56 -6.73
C SER A 64 8.28 -5.04 -6.87
N PHE A 65 9.11 -4.54 -7.79
CA PHE A 65 9.18 -3.13 -8.18
C PHE A 65 8.18 -2.78 -9.29
N VAL A 66 7.15 -3.61 -9.49
CA VAL A 66 6.21 -3.47 -10.60
C VAL A 66 5.25 -2.29 -10.37
N SER A 67 5.04 -1.86 -9.13
CA SER A 67 4.32 -0.61 -8.88
C SER A 67 5.23 0.58 -9.21
N THR A 68 4.82 1.38 -10.20
CA THR A 68 5.51 2.61 -10.63
C THR A 68 5.86 3.51 -9.44
N LYS A 69 4.99 3.56 -8.42
CA LYS A 69 5.23 4.32 -7.18
C LYS A 69 6.45 3.81 -6.38
N ARG A 70 6.67 2.49 -6.30
CA ARG A 70 7.81 1.88 -5.61
C ARG A 70 9.10 2.01 -6.42
N ALA A 71 9.01 1.85 -7.73
CA ALA A 71 10.14 2.12 -8.61
C ALA A 71 10.57 3.58 -8.51
N ILE A 72 9.62 4.53 -8.51
CA ILE A 72 9.92 5.96 -8.34
C ILE A 72 10.46 6.26 -6.95
N SER A 73 9.95 5.69 -5.86
CA SER A 73 10.52 5.95 -4.53
C SER A 73 11.93 5.42 -4.39
N PHE A 74 12.23 4.27 -5.02
CA PHE A 74 13.54 3.63 -4.95
C PHE A 74 14.54 4.29 -5.90
N PHE A 75 14.25 4.35 -7.20
CA PHE A 75 15.11 4.99 -8.20
C PHE A 75 15.07 6.52 -8.17
N GLY A 76 14.04 7.12 -7.57
CA GLY A 76 13.99 8.56 -7.36
C GLY A 76 15.05 9.03 -6.36
N SER A 77 15.44 8.18 -5.40
CA SER A 77 16.56 8.49 -4.51
C SER A 77 17.89 8.63 -5.27
N LEU A 78 18.17 7.76 -6.25
CA LEU A 78 19.30 7.94 -7.18
C LEU A 78 19.24 9.27 -7.95
N GLY A 79 18.06 9.61 -8.47
CA GLY A 79 17.90 10.82 -9.28
C GLY A 79 18.18 12.11 -8.50
N LEU A 80 17.94 12.10 -7.19
CA LEU A 80 18.24 13.23 -6.30
C LEU A 80 19.72 13.32 -5.96
N GLU A 81 20.46 12.21 -5.93
CA GLU A 81 21.91 12.20 -5.69
C GLU A 81 22.73 12.71 -6.87
N LEU A 82 22.24 12.54 -8.10
CA LEU A 82 22.88 13.09 -9.30
C LEU A 82 22.95 14.63 -9.31
N ILE A 83 22.27 15.30 -8.36
CA ILE A 83 22.38 16.73 -8.16
C ILE A 83 23.53 16.99 -7.17
N PRO A 84 24.70 17.47 -7.62
CA PRO A 84 25.91 17.61 -6.80
C PRO A 84 25.79 18.65 -5.67
N ILE A 85 24.63 19.29 -5.51
CA ILE A 85 24.39 20.35 -4.53
C ILE A 85 23.79 19.79 -3.22
N ASN A 86 23.31 18.54 -3.20
CA ASN A 86 22.47 18.05 -2.11
C ASN A 86 22.87 16.69 -1.54
N VAL A 87 24.18 16.47 -1.34
CA VAL A 87 24.75 15.25 -0.73
C VAL A 87 24.56 15.19 0.80
N ALA A 88 24.15 16.29 1.45
CA ALA A 88 23.98 16.35 2.90
C ALA A 88 22.72 15.64 3.43
N LEU A 89 21.79 15.24 2.56
CA LEU A 89 20.55 14.61 2.97
C LEU A 89 20.65 13.08 2.84
N PRO A 90 20.12 12.31 3.81
CA PRO A 90 20.18 10.85 3.79
C PRO A 90 19.15 10.27 2.82
N TRP A 91 19.39 10.44 1.52
CA TRP A 91 18.44 10.10 0.46
C TRP A 91 18.17 8.60 0.36
N TRP A 92 19.17 7.75 0.62
CA TRP A 92 18.96 6.31 0.66
C TRP A 92 18.04 5.93 1.79
N THR A 93 18.25 6.51 2.98
CA THR A 93 17.36 6.30 4.13
C THR A 93 15.93 6.69 3.79
N VAL A 94 15.72 7.86 3.17
CA VAL A 94 14.39 8.32 2.76
C VAL A 94 13.78 7.37 1.72
N GLY A 95 14.52 7.01 0.67
CA GLY A 95 14.05 6.09 -0.37
C GLY A 95 13.65 4.72 0.18
N MET A 96 14.41 4.20 1.15
CA MET A 96 14.12 2.93 1.81
C MET A 96 12.91 3.00 2.74
N VAL A 97 12.78 4.07 3.54
CA VAL A 97 11.61 4.28 4.40
C VAL A 97 10.33 4.38 3.56
N LEU A 98 10.36 5.14 2.45
CA LEU A 98 9.22 5.24 1.54
C LEU A 98 8.90 3.89 0.90
N THR A 99 9.91 3.17 0.44
CA THR A 99 9.74 1.84 -0.17
C THR A 99 9.08 0.87 0.81
N ILE A 100 9.58 0.77 2.04
CA ILE A 100 9.00 -0.08 3.10
C ILE A 100 7.55 0.35 3.40
N SER A 101 7.30 1.65 3.51
CA SER A 101 5.97 2.19 3.76
C SER A 101 4.97 1.82 2.66
N THR A 102 5.39 1.85 1.39
CA THR A 102 4.53 1.40 0.28
C THR A 102 4.21 -0.09 0.36
N VAL A 103 5.16 -0.93 0.78
CA VAL A 103 4.96 -2.38 0.95
C VAL A 103 3.93 -2.64 2.03
N TRP A 104 4.07 -2.00 3.19
CA TRP A 104 3.12 -2.16 4.28
C TRP A 104 1.73 -1.63 3.92
N LEU A 105 1.64 -0.51 3.20
CA LEU A 105 0.36 0.05 2.76
C LEU A 105 -0.37 -0.90 1.79
N GLU A 106 0.34 -1.48 0.83
CA GLU A 106 -0.23 -2.48 -0.09
C GLU A 106 -0.78 -3.70 0.66
N GLU A 107 -0.06 -4.18 1.67
CA GLU A 107 -0.52 -5.30 2.51
C GLU A 107 -1.77 -4.97 3.32
N ILE A 108 -1.86 -3.75 3.87
CA ILE A 108 -3.04 -3.29 4.62
C ILE A 108 -4.26 -3.22 3.69
N ILE A 109 -4.08 -2.69 2.48
CA ILE A 109 -5.17 -2.58 1.49
C ILE A 109 -5.65 -3.98 1.10
N GLN A 110 -4.74 -4.90 0.78
CA GLN A 110 -5.08 -6.28 0.42
C GLN A 110 -5.87 -7.00 1.53
N ARG A 111 -5.53 -6.76 2.80
CA ARG A 111 -6.25 -7.33 3.95
C ARG A 111 -7.66 -6.79 4.10
N LYS A 112 -7.88 -5.49 3.82
CA LYS A 112 -9.19 -4.85 4.04
C LYS A 112 -10.18 -5.08 2.89
N THR A 113 -9.72 -5.12 1.66
CA THR A 113 -10.60 -5.22 0.49
C THR A 113 -10.84 -6.66 0.04
N GLY A 114 -10.08 -7.64 0.53
CA GLY A 114 -10.06 -9.01 -0.02
C GLY A 114 -9.61 -9.06 -1.49
N PHE A 115 -9.31 -7.90 -2.08
CA PHE A 115 -8.79 -7.76 -3.42
C PHE A 115 -7.30 -8.01 -3.31
N SER A 116 -6.93 -9.26 -3.55
CA SER A 116 -5.57 -9.60 -3.87
C SER A 116 -5.23 -8.82 -5.13
N VAL A 117 -4.52 -7.69 -5.00
CA VAL A 117 -3.71 -7.16 -6.10
C VAL A 117 -2.55 -8.14 -6.27
N ALA A 118 -2.89 -9.39 -6.61
CA ALA A 118 -2.01 -10.35 -7.21
C ALA A 118 -1.74 -9.78 -8.59
N ILE A 119 -0.80 -8.85 -8.66
CA ILE A 119 -0.05 -8.63 -9.88
C ILE A 119 0.71 -9.92 -10.08
N ASN A 120 0.04 -10.86 -10.74
CA ASN A 120 0.59 -12.11 -11.24
C ASN A 120 1.70 -11.75 -12.25
N ALA A 121 2.89 -11.46 -11.75
CA ALA A 121 4.11 -11.45 -12.56
C ALA A 121 4.79 -12.83 -12.54
N HIS A 122 4.22 -13.83 -11.87
CA HIS A 122 4.75 -15.19 -11.83
C HIS A 122 3.88 -16.22 -12.60
N LEU A 123 2.85 -15.80 -13.35
CA LEU A 123 2.02 -16.73 -14.14
C LEU A 123 2.03 -16.49 -15.65
N ALA A 124 2.85 -15.57 -16.17
CA ALA A 124 2.94 -15.35 -17.63
C ALA A 124 4.05 -16.16 -18.32
N VAL A 125 4.91 -16.88 -17.58
CA VAL A 125 5.96 -17.72 -18.16
C VAL A 125 5.98 -19.05 -17.43
N GLY A 126 5.26 -20.05 -17.95
CA GLY A 126 5.54 -21.46 -17.62
C GLY A 126 4.38 -22.40 -17.26
N ASN A 127 3.09 -22.04 -17.38
CA ASN A 127 2.01 -23.01 -17.21
C ASN A 127 1.04 -22.99 -18.41
N PRO A 128 0.96 -24.07 -19.23
CA PRO A 128 0.07 -24.13 -20.40
C PRO A 128 -1.43 -24.33 -20.06
N ASN A 129 -1.84 -24.29 -18.79
CA ASN A 129 -3.25 -24.46 -18.40
C ASN A 129 -3.80 -23.22 -17.67
N PRO A 130 -4.35 -22.21 -18.38
CA PRO A 130 -4.91 -21.01 -17.77
C PRO A 130 -6.40 -21.23 -17.41
N VAL A 131 -6.73 -22.22 -16.57
CA VAL A 131 -8.13 -22.37 -16.09
C VAL A 131 -8.18 -22.91 -14.66
N SER A 132 -8.23 -22.02 -13.67
CA SER A 132 -8.77 -22.36 -12.34
C SER A 132 -9.40 -21.20 -11.58
N ASN A 133 -9.12 -19.94 -11.92
CA ASN A 133 -9.63 -18.80 -11.14
C ASN A 133 -11.08 -18.37 -11.46
N PHE A 134 -11.69 -18.89 -12.52
CA PHE A 134 -13.12 -18.64 -12.79
C PHE A 134 -14.04 -19.55 -11.95
N GLY A 135 -13.55 -20.73 -11.54
CA GLY A 135 -14.32 -21.65 -10.69
C GLY A 135 -14.50 -21.16 -9.26
N GLU A 136 -13.50 -20.46 -8.72
CA GLU A 136 -13.54 -19.94 -7.35
C GLU A 136 -14.50 -18.75 -7.19
N PHE A 137 -14.63 -17.92 -8.23
CA PHE A 137 -15.63 -16.84 -8.30
C PHE A 137 -17.07 -17.38 -8.25
N THR A 138 -17.33 -18.55 -8.85
CA THR A 138 -18.66 -19.16 -8.81
C THR A 138 -19.00 -19.84 -7.47
N LYS A 139 -17.98 -20.29 -6.72
CA LYS A 139 -18.20 -20.85 -5.36
C LYS A 139 -18.58 -19.75 -4.37
N ASN A 140 -17.95 -18.58 -4.45
CA ASN A 140 -18.27 -17.45 -3.57
C ASN A 140 -19.59 -16.74 -3.96
N SER A 141 -19.96 -16.71 -5.24
CA SER A 141 -21.27 -16.14 -5.65
C SER A 141 -22.46 -16.95 -5.16
N LYS A 142 -22.34 -18.28 -5.08
CA LYS A 142 -23.38 -19.15 -4.48
C LYS A 142 -23.57 -18.90 -2.97
N GLY A 143 -22.48 -18.62 -2.25
CA GLY A 143 -22.54 -18.23 -0.84
C GLY A 143 -23.24 -16.88 -0.63
N PHE A 144 -23.05 -15.93 -1.54
CA PHE A 144 -23.73 -14.63 -1.50
C PHE A 144 -25.22 -14.74 -1.84
N ALA A 145 -25.59 -15.52 -2.86
CA ALA A 145 -26.99 -15.79 -3.22
C ALA A 145 -27.77 -16.48 -2.07
N ASN A 146 -27.14 -17.43 -1.37
CA ASN A 146 -27.74 -18.09 -0.20
C ASN A 146 -27.97 -17.14 0.98
N ASN A 147 -27.16 -16.09 1.14
CA ASN A 147 -27.35 -15.09 2.18
C ASN A 147 -28.37 -14.02 1.78
N LEU A 148 -28.48 -13.68 0.50
CA LEU A 148 -29.54 -12.81 -0.03
C LEU A 148 -30.93 -13.46 0.04
N GLY A 149 -31.03 -14.78 -0.16
CA GLY A 149 -32.28 -15.52 0.04
C GLY A 149 -32.80 -15.49 1.48
N LYS A 150 -31.91 -15.34 2.47
CA LYS A 150 -32.27 -15.17 3.90
C LYS A 150 -32.68 -13.74 4.26
N LEU A 151 -32.41 -12.77 3.39
CA LEU A 151 -32.81 -11.37 3.55
C LEU A 151 -34.03 -10.99 2.72
N SER A 152 -34.68 -11.97 2.06
CA SER A 152 -35.98 -11.74 1.45
C SER A 152 -36.99 -11.42 2.57
N PRO A 153 -37.54 -10.19 2.63
CA PRO A 153 -38.49 -9.85 3.66
C PRO A 153 -39.74 -10.70 3.46
N ASN A 154 -40.07 -11.49 4.49
CA ASN A 154 -41.28 -12.27 4.55
C ASN A 154 -42.49 -11.32 4.34
N PRO A 155 -43.26 -11.44 3.23
CA PRO A 155 -44.33 -10.50 2.90
C PRO A 155 -45.47 -10.50 3.93
N ARG A 156 -45.47 -11.42 4.90
CA ARG A 156 -46.45 -11.50 5.98
C ARG A 156 -46.27 -10.42 7.06
N GLY A 157 -45.06 -9.89 7.27
CA GLY A 157 -44.83 -8.85 8.29
C GLY A 157 -45.39 -7.48 7.91
N PHE A 158 -45.52 -7.18 6.61
CA PHE A 158 -46.03 -5.89 6.14
C PHE A 158 -47.55 -5.79 6.22
N THR A 159 -48.26 -6.93 6.13
CA THR A 159 -49.72 -6.98 6.29
C THR A 159 -50.15 -6.89 7.75
N ASP A 160 -49.31 -7.35 8.67
CA ASP A 160 -49.59 -7.27 10.11
C ASP A 160 -49.39 -5.83 10.64
N LEU A 161 -48.44 -5.08 10.09
CA LEU A 161 -48.24 -3.65 10.38
C LEU A 161 -49.34 -2.73 9.82
N MET A 162 -50.20 -3.23 8.94
CA MET A 162 -51.36 -2.49 8.40
C MET A 162 -52.66 -2.82 9.15
N LYS A 163 -52.66 -3.80 10.06
CA LYS A 163 -53.84 -4.18 10.86
C LYS A 163 -53.85 -3.56 12.26
N GLU A 164 -52.69 -3.21 12.83
CA GLU A 164 -52.60 -2.49 14.10
C GLU A 164 -52.25 -1.02 13.87
N GLY A 165 -53.21 -0.13 14.13
CA GLY A 165 -52.93 1.31 14.28
C GLY A 165 -53.57 2.21 13.23
N GLY A 166 -54.88 2.06 13.01
CA GLY A 166 -55.69 3.07 12.35
C GLY A 166 -55.70 4.38 13.14
N LYS A 167 -55.05 5.42 12.61
CA LYS A 167 -55.55 6.80 12.55
C LYS A 167 -54.92 7.50 11.35
N THR A 168 -55.77 8.04 10.48
CA THR A 168 -55.31 8.70 9.26
C THR A 168 -54.61 10.03 9.58
N PRO A 169 -53.68 10.52 8.75
CA PRO A 169 -52.96 11.77 8.98
C PRO A 169 -53.86 13.01 9.18
N LYS A 170 -55.13 12.94 8.76
CA LYS A 170 -56.11 14.01 8.96
C LYS A 170 -56.59 14.11 10.42
N GLU A 171 -56.65 13.01 11.16
CA GLU A 171 -57.15 13.00 12.56
C GLU A 171 -56.11 13.56 13.53
N ARG A 172 -54.81 13.38 13.25
CA ARG A 172 -53.71 13.93 14.07
C ARG A 172 -53.57 15.46 14.02
N ARG A 173 -54.25 16.15 13.09
CA ARG A 173 -54.23 17.62 12.98
C ARG A 173 -55.30 18.32 13.82
N ALA A 174 -56.32 17.62 14.29
CA ALA A 174 -57.37 18.22 15.13
C ALA A 174 -56.90 18.41 16.59
N GLU A 175 -56.10 17.49 17.12
CA GLU A 175 -55.62 17.53 18.52
C GLU A 175 -54.51 18.57 18.76
N LEU A 176 -53.91 19.13 17.70
CA LEU A 176 -52.82 20.11 17.80
C LEU A 176 -53.32 21.57 17.89
N ASN A 177 -54.62 21.82 17.71
CA ASN A 177 -55.20 23.17 17.74
C ASN A 177 -55.99 23.50 19.03
N GLU A 178 -56.19 22.55 19.95
CA GLU A 178 -56.90 22.82 21.22
C GLU A 178 -55.98 23.10 22.42
N GLY A 179 -54.66 23.08 22.24
CA GLY A 179 -53.68 23.31 23.32
C GLY A 179 -53.14 24.74 23.46
N VAL A 180 -53.64 25.72 22.69
CA VAL A 180 -53.06 27.08 22.61
C VAL A 180 -54.07 28.18 22.95
N VAL A 181 -54.93 27.95 23.95
CA VAL A 181 -55.63 29.03 24.65
C VAL A 181 -55.72 28.69 26.13
N THR A 182 -54.75 29.13 26.91
CA THR A 182 -54.91 29.64 28.30
C THR A 182 -53.60 30.27 28.77
#